data_AF-A0A021X8G2-F1
#
_entry.id   AF-A0A021X8G2-F1
#
_cell.length_a   1.000
_cell.length_b   1.000
_cell.length_c   1.000
_cell.angle_alpha   90.00
_cell.angle_beta   90.00
_cell.angle_gamma   90.00
#
_symmetry.space_group_name_H-M   'P 1'
#
loop_
_entity.id
_entity.type
_entity.pdbx_description
1 polymer ?
#
loop_
_entity_poly.entity_id
_entity_poly.type
_entity_poly.pdbx_seq_one_letter_code
_entity_poly.pdbx_strand_id
1 'polypeptide(L)' 'MDAQKPPIVNLARLALEHWTQGTLYESRDTSFGARLGLKDLGIGYGEVPPGKSGCPFHSHHVEDELFVILEGHGTYR' A
#
# COMPACT_ATOMS: atom_id res chain seq x y z
N MET A 1 -28.10 -10.87 6.92
CA MET A 1 -27.03 -10.44 7.83
C MET A 1 -25.74 -10.62 7.06
N ASP A 2 -25.05 -9.53 6.74
CA ASP A 2 -23.74 -9.62 6.09
C ASP A 2 -22.82 -10.47 6.98
N ALA A 3 -22.17 -11.48 6.39
CA ALA A 3 -21.16 -12.24 7.11
C ALA A 3 -20.10 -11.25 7.60
N GLN A 4 -19.93 -11.16 8.93
CA GLN A 4 -18.95 -10.28 9.56
C GLN A 4 -17.57 -10.55 8.93
N LYS A 5 -17.04 -9.58 8.19
CA LYS A 5 -15.66 -9.67 7.68
C LYS A 5 -14.72 -9.81 8.88
N PRO A 6 -13.72 -10.70 8.82
CA PRO A 6 -12.80 -10.89 9.94
C PRO A 6 -12.09 -9.55 10.24
N PRO A 7 -12.01 -9.11 11.50
CA PRO A 7 -11.44 -7.81 11.86
C PRO A 7 -9.91 -7.77 11.80
N ILE A 8 -9.29 -8.80 11.20
CA ILE A 8 -7.86 -9.03 11.18
C ILE A 8 -7.44 -9.34 9.75
N VAL A 9 -6.44 -8.61 9.27
CA VAL A 9 -5.72 -8.90 8.02
C VAL A 9 -4.30 -9.35 8.38
N ASN A 10 -3.87 -10.47 7.81
CA ASN A 10 -2.49 -10.94 7.92
C ASN A 10 -1.73 -10.52 6.66
N LEU A 11 -0.72 -9.66 6.82
CA LEU A 11 0.08 -9.14 5.71
C LEU A 11 0.74 -10.26 4.89
N ALA A 12 1.24 -11.32 5.53
CA ALA A 12 1.90 -12.44 4.87
C ALA A 12 0.95 -13.29 4.00
N ARG A 13 -0.35 -13.04 4.05
CA ARG A 13 -1.38 -13.72 3.24
C ARG A 13 -2.03 -12.81 2.21
N LEU A 14 -1.59 -11.55 2.12
CA LEU A 14 -2.08 -10.63 1.11
C LEU A 14 -1.54 -11.06 -0.27
N ALA A 15 -2.45 -11.20 -1.23
CA ALA A 15 -2.08 -11.26 -2.63
C ALA A 15 -1.75 -9.84 -3.08
N LEU A 16 -0.51 -9.64 -3.53
CA LEU A 16 -0.02 -8.36 -4.02
C LEU A 16 -0.12 -8.31 -5.54
N GLU A 17 -0.57 -7.18 -6.06
CA GLU A 17 -0.56 -6.90 -7.48
C GLU A 17 0.81 -6.34 -7.84
N HIS A 18 1.50 -6.99 -8.79
CA HIS A 18 2.75 -6.48 -9.32
C HIS A 18 2.45 -5.53 -10.47
N TRP A 19 3.00 -4.33 -10.40
CA TRP A 19 2.91 -3.38 -11.51
C TRP A 19 4.25 -2.68 -11.75
N THR A 20 4.37 -2.15 -12.97
CA THR A 20 5.55 -1.43 -13.43
C THR A 20 5.13 -0.28 -14.34
N GLN A 21 5.85 0.84 -14.30
CA GLN A 21 5.72 1.91 -15.27
C GLN A 21 7.09 2.47 -15.66
N GLY A 22 7.45 2.30 -16.94
CA GLY A 22 8.79 2.66 -17.42
C GLY A 22 9.89 1.89 -16.70
N THR A 23 11.04 2.53 -16.50
CA THR A 23 12.21 1.90 -15.87
C THR A 23 12.32 2.18 -14.37
N LEU A 24 11.69 3.25 -13.88
CA LEU A 24 11.85 3.74 -12.50
C LEU A 24 10.77 3.24 -11.54
N TYR A 25 9.54 3.05 -12.02
CA TYR A 25 8.40 2.75 -11.14
C TYR A 25 8.06 1.28 -11.15
N GLU A 26 8.01 0.69 -9.97
CA GLU A 26 7.68 -0.72 -9.77
C GLU A 26 7.39 -0.96 -8.28
N SER A 27 6.31 -1.70 -8.01
CA SER A 27 6.03 -2.25 -6.68
C SER A 27 5.12 -3.45 -6.76
N ARG A 28 5.03 -4.16 -5.64
CA ARG A 28 4.01 -5.17 -5.38
C ARG A 28 3.16 -4.65 -4.23
N ASP A 29 1.88 -4.39 -4.46
CA ASP A 29 1.04 -3.76 -3.45
C ASP A 29 -0.42 -4.21 -3.50
N THR A 30 -1.14 -3.93 -2.42
CA THR A 30 -2.60 -4.08 -2.36
C THR A 30 -3.17 -3.10 -1.35
N SER A 31 -4.35 -2.56 -1.67
CA SER A 31 -5.20 -1.92 -0.68
C SER A 31 -6.02 -2.96 0.09
N PHE A 32 -6.22 -2.74 1.39
CA PHE A 32 -7.01 -3.66 2.23
C PHE A 32 -7.91 -2.98 3.26
N GLY A 33 -7.90 -1.64 3.38
CA GLY A 33 -8.78 -0.92 4.33
C GLY A 33 -10.27 -1.28 4.19
N ALA A 34 -10.77 -1.35 2.95
CA ALA A 34 -12.16 -1.75 2.67
C ALA A 34 -12.49 -3.20 3.09
N ARG A 35 -11.48 -4.09 3.17
CA ARG A 35 -11.66 -5.47 3.66
C ARG A 35 -11.92 -5.50 5.16
N LEU A 36 -11.39 -4.51 5.89
CA LEU A 36 -11.65 -4.28 7.31
C LEU A 36 -12.92 -3.46 7.58
N GLY A 37 -13.64 -3.02 6.54
CA GLY A 37 -14.84 -2.20 6.67
C GLY A 37 -14.56 -0.72 6.97
N LEU A 38 -13.31 -0.27 6.80
CA LEU A 38 -12.95 1.14 6.92
C LEU A 38 -13.56 1.93 5.76
N LYS A 39 -13.98 3.17 6.04
CA LYS A 39 -14.60 4.08 5.06
C LYS A 39 -13.81 5.37 4.89
N ASP A 40 -13.22 5.85 5.97
CA ASP A 40 -12.55 7.16 6.01
C ASP A 40 -11.02 7.02 6.14
N LEU A 41 -10.50 5.79 6.05
CA LEU A 41 -9.06 5.51 6.10
C LEU A 41 -8.67 4.45 5.06
N GLY A 42 -7.86 4.89 4.09
CA GLY A 42 -7.14 4.01 3.18
C GLY A 42 -5.99 3.30 3.91
N ILE A 43 -5.85 1.99 3.68
CA ILE A 43 -4.69 1.24 4.15
C ILE A 43 -4.20 0.36 3.02
N GLY A 44 -2.92 0.49 2.70
CA GLY A 44 -2.20 -0.34 1.75
C GLY A 44 -0.99 -1.01 2.38
N TYR A 45 -0.56 -2.10 1.76
CA TYR A 45 0.75 -2.70 1.99
C TYR A 45 1.46 -2.77 0.65
N GLY A 46 2.73 -2.37 0.62
CA GLY A 46 3.52 -2.34 -0.60
C GLY A 46 4.99 -2.68 -0.36
N GLU A 47 5.57 -3.38 -1.32
CA GLU A 47 6.98 -3.73 -1.39
C GLU A 47 7.60 -3.07 -2.62
N VAL A 48 8.66 -2.29 -2.43
CA VAL A 48 9.36 -1.56 -3.51
C VAL A 48 10.74 -2.19 -3.71
N PRO A 49 11.07 -2.69 -4.92
CA PRO A 49 12.40 -3.25 -5.17
C PRO A 49 13.53 -2.20 -5.07
N PRO A 50 14.77 -2.63 -4.76
CA PRO A 50 15.91 -1.70 -4.71
C PRO A 50 16.09 -0.88 -5.99
N GLY A 51 16.27 0.43 -5.83
CA GLY A 51 16.47 1.37 -6.94
C GLY A 51 15.17 1.80 -7.66
N LYS A 52 14.01 1.33 -7.22
CA LYS A 52 12.69 1.70 -7.76
C LYS A 52 11.98 2.73 -6.88
N SER A 53 10.97 3.37 -7.44
CA SER A 53 9.99 4.18 -6.70
C SER A 53 8.61 3.53 -6.78
N GLY A 54 7.88 3.52 -5.67
CA GLY A 54 6.52 3.01 -5.61
C GLY A 54 5.47 3.96 -6.21
N CYS A 55 5.83 5.20 -6.54
CA CYS A 55 4.93 6.12 -7.22
C CYS A 55 5.71 7.26 -7.91
N PRO A 56 5.10 7.96 -8.88
CA PRO A 56 5.57 9.27 -9.32
C PRO A 56 5.55 10.29 -8.18
N PHE A 57 6.34 11.36 -8.31
CA PHE A 57 6.30 12.48 -7.36
C PHE A 57 4.92 13.17 -7.43
N HIS A 58 4.25 13.30 -6.28
CA HIS A 58 2.89 13.85 -6.21
C HIS A 58 2.57 14.42 -4.82
N SER A 59 1.38 14.99 -4.69
CA SER A 59 0.83 15.50 -3.43
C SER A 59 -0.66 15.18 -3.36
N HIS A 60 -1.14 14.90 -2.16
CA HIS A 60 -2.56 14.72 -1.87
C HIS A 60 -3.12 16.03 -1.34
N HIS A 61 -4.25 16.47 -1.88
CA HIS A 61 -4.88 17.74 -1.47
C HIS A 61 -5.95 17.57 -0.39
N VAL A 62 -6.44 16.35 -0.17
CA VAL A 62 -7.65 16.06 0.64
C VAL A 62 -7.35 15.04 1.74
N GLU A 63 -6.21 14.35 1.66
CA GLU A 63 -5.88 13.22 2.51
C GLU A 63 -4.50 13.43 3.11
N ASP A 64 -4.36 13.13 4.40
CA ASP A 64 -3.06 12.94 5.04
C ASP A 64 -2.53 11.54 4.67
N GLU A 65 -1.24 11.43 4.38
CA GLU A 65 -0.58 10.15 4.06
C GLU A 65 0.57 9.87 5.04
N LEU A 66 0.58 8.65 5.58
CA LEU A 66 1.60 8.17 6.52
C LEU A 66 2.22 6.87 6.00
N PHE A 67 3.53 6.77 6.14
CA PHE A 67 4.28 5.53 5.87
C PHE A 67 4.82 4.93 7.17
N VAL A 68 4.60 3.62 7.33
CA VAL A 68 5.25 2.82 8.38
C VAL A 68 6.19 1.83 7.71
N ILE A 69 7.50 2.00 7.90
CA ILE A 69 8.50 1.13 7.30
C ILE A 69 8.63 -0.14 8.14
N LEU A 70 8.18 -1.27 7.59
CA LEU A 70 8.24 -2.57 8.24
C LEU A 70 9.61 -3.25 8.08
N GLU A 71 10.29 -3.01 6.95
CA GLU A 71 11.61 -3.53 6.64
C GLU A 71 12.31 -2.64 5.59
N GLY A 72 13.65 -2.63 5.60
CA GLY A 72 14.46 -1.93 4.62
C GLY A 72 14.60 -0.43 4.89
N HIS A 73 14.99 0.31 3.86
CA HIS A 73 15.15 1.77 3.90
C HIS A 73 15.02 2.35 2.49
N GLY A 74 14.75 3.66 2.42
CA GLY A 74 14.61 4.38 1.16
C GLY A 74 14.74 5.89 1.37
N THR A 75 14.53 6.65 0.30
CA THR A 75 14.49 8.11 0.35
C THR A 75 13.08 8.58 0.02
N TYR A 76 12.47 9.33 0.92
CA TYR A 76 11.24 10.07 0.66
C TYR A 76 11.58 11.43 0.02
N ARG A 77 10.86 11.83 -1.02
CA ARG A 77 11.18 13.01 -1.84
C ARG A 77 9.92 13.77 -2.21
#